data_AF-A0A1B6AQ76-F1
#
_entry.id   AF-A0A1B6AQ76-F1
#
_cell.length_a   1.000
_cell.length_b   1.000
_cell.length_c   1.000
_cell.angle_alpha   90.00
_cell.angle_beta   90.00
_cell.angle_gamma   90.00
#
_symmetry.space_group_name_H-M   'P 1'
#
loop_
_entity.id
_entity.type
_entity.pdbx_description
1 polymer ?
#
loop_
_entity_poly.entity_id
_entity_poly.type
_entity_poly.pdbx_seq_one_letter_code
_entity_poly.pdbx_strand_id
1 'polypeptide(L)'
;MCRELAVDALVAGIENGIPPLMDMLPQLEADGVRLGLPDAESVRSCIDKAAFHQVLTEHGIATPRTRRPEAIDQVPDGAELVIRPRRGHGAQNVHFIDRREHARALCELVPDLVVQERLHGREFTADCLVDRAGRASVILRRWFSTVASPRRCGRGLRSASTSP
;
A
#
# COMPACT_ATOMS: atom_id res chain seq x y z
N MET A 1 -25.30 -14.98 6.07
CA MET A 1 -23.98 -15.42 6.58
C MET A 1 -23.70 -14.98 8.02
N CYS A 2 -23.39 -13.71 8.34
CA CYS A 2 -23.00 -13.34 9.72
C CYS A 2 -24.06 -13.71 10.78
N ARG A 3 -25.34 -13.47 10.49
CA ARG A 3 -26.48 -13.89 11.35
C ARG A 3 -26.58 -15.40 11.50
N GLU A 4 -26.43 -16.14 10.40
CA GLU A 4 -26.53 -17.60 10.37
C GLU A 4 -25.39 -18.27 11.14
N LEU A 5 -24.20 -17.68 11.09
CA LEU A 5 -23.00 -18.16 11.75
C LEU A 5 -22.80 -17.58 13.17
N ALA A 6 -23.73 -16.74 13.64
CA ALA A 6 -23.64 -16.03 14.92
C ALA A 6 -22.27 -15.34 15.13
N VAL A 7 -21.84 -14.54 14.16
CA VAL A 7 -20.53 -13.89 14.17
C VAL A 7 -20.50 -12.72 15.16
N ASP A 8 -19.63 -12.79 16.16
CA ASP A 8 -19.43 -11.72 17.15
C ASP A 8 -18.54 -10.56 16.66
N ALA A 9 -17.61 -10.85 15.73
CA ALA A 9 -16.64 -9.89 15.25
C ALA A 9 -16.10 -10.24 13.86
N LEU A 10 -15.72 -9.22 13.10
CA LEU A 10 -15.12 -9.36 11.78
C LEU A 10 -13.81 -8.57 11.67
N VAL A 11 -12.79 -9.21 11.10
CA VAL A 11 -11.46 -8.63 10.87
C VAL A 11 -11.12 -8.71 9.39
N ALA A 12 -10.86 -7.57 8.76
CA ALA A 12 -10.44 -7.52 7.36
C ALA A 12 -8.99 -7.98 7.23
N GLY A 13 -8.76 -9.12 6.56
CA GLY A 13 -7.41 -9.66 6.35
C GLY A 13 -6.64 -9.03 5.19
N ILE A 14 -7.32 -8.31 4.31
CA ILE A 14 -6.74 -7.66 3.13
C ILE A 14 -7.34 -6.27 2.93
N GLU A 15 -6.52 -5.34 2.44
CA GLU A 15 -6.87 -3.94 2.15
C GLU A 15 -8.15 -3.80 1.32
N ASN A 16 -8.26 -4.53 0.20
CA ASN A 16 -9.40 -4.41 -0.71
C ASN A 16 -10.74 -4.79 -0.08
N GLY A 17 -10.73 -5.57 1.00
CA GLY A 17 -11.94 -5.93 1.73
C GLY A 17 -12.44 -4.81 2.64
N ILE A 18 -11.61 -3.81 2.94
CA ILE A 18 -11.96 -2.76 3.89
C ILE A 18 -13.06 -1.83 3.36
N PRO A 19 -12.97 -1.24 2.14
CA PRO A 19 -14.00 -0.31 1.68
C PRO A 19 -15.41 -0.91 1.63
N PRO A 20 -15.64 -2.12 1.08
CA PRO A 20 -16.98 -2.73 1.11
C PRO A 20 -17.51 -2.98 2.52
N LEU A 21 -16.63 -3.31 3.49
CA LEU A 21 -17.03 -3.48 4.88
C LEU A 21 -17.41 -2.16 5.55
N MET A 22 -16.80 -1.05 5.13
CA MET A 22 -17.19 0.28 5.59
C MET A 22 -18.60 0.65 5.15
N ASP A 23 -18.96 0.34 3.90
CA ASP A 23 -20.30 0.60 3.37
C ASP A 23 -21.39 -0.22 4.09
N MET A 24 -21.02 -1.40 4.60
CA MET A 24 -21.89 -2.31 5.35
C MET A 24 -21.87 -2.08 6.86
N LEU A 25 -21.07 -1.13 7.36
CA LEU A 25 -20.85 -0.94 8.79
C LEU A 25 -22.17 -0.73 9.56
N PRO A 26 -23.12 0.13 9.13
CA PRO A 26 -24.37 0.33 9.86
C PRO A 26 -25.20 -0.95 10.02
N GLN A 27 -25.25 -1.79 8.98
CA GLN A 27 -26.01 -3.04 9.03
C GLN A 27 -25.32 -4.08 9.92
N LEU A 28 -23.99 -4.16 9.87
CA LEU A 28 -23.22 -5.09 10.70
C LEU A 28 -23.32 -4.72 12.18
N GLU A 29 -23.28 -3.42 12.51
CA GLU A 29 -23.48 -2.93 13.88
C GLU A 29 -24.90 -3.22 14.39
N ALA A 30 -25.93 -3.01 13.55
CA ALA A 30 -27.31 -3.34 13.89
C ALA A 30 -27.51 -4.85 14.16
N ASP A 31 -26.72 -5.70 13.49
CA ASP A 31 -26.69 -7.15 13.71
C ASP A 31 -25.82 -7.56 14.92
N GLY A 32 -25.25 -6.61 15.67
CA GLY A 32 -24.41 -6.88 16.83
C GLY A 32 -22.98 -7.32 16.50
N VAL A 33 -22.58 -7.27 15.23
CA VAL A 33 -21.24 -7.67 14.77
C VAL A 33 -20.26 -6.53 15.06
N ARG A 34 -19.18 -6.81 15.78
CA ARG A 34 -18.13 -5.82 16.06
C ARG A 34 -17.09 -5.77 14.94
N LEU A 35 -16.71 -4.56 14.53
CA LEU A 35 -15.65 -4.35 13.54
C LEU A 35 -14.54 -3.48 14.11
N GLY A 36 -13.30 -3.84 13.79
CA GLY A 36 -12.11 -3.01 14.04
C GLY A 36 -11.61 -2.42 12.72
N LEU A 37 -12.36 -1.46 12.17
CA LEU A 37 -11.97 -0.77 10.93
C LEU A 37 -11.38 0.61 11.23
N PRO A 38 -10.39 1.07 10.43
CA PRO A 38 -10.01 2.47 10.41
C PRO A 38 -11.16 3.37 9.94
N ASP A 39 -11.07 4.66 10.22
CA ASP A 39 -12.03 5.64 9.71
C ASP A 39 -11.94 5.82 8.18
N ALA A 40 -12.98 6.42 7.60
CA ALA A 40 -13.13 6.52 6.15
C ALA A 40 -12.03 7.36 5.49
N GLU A 41 -11.55 8.39 6.18
CA GLU A 41 -10.49 9.25 5.69
C GLU A 41 -9.15 8.54 5.68
N SER A 42 -8.83 7.80 6.75
CA SER A 42 -7.65 6.95 6.82
C SER A 42 -7.63 5.93 5.68
N VAL A 43 -8.75 5.25 5.40
CA VAL A 43 -8.85 4.30 4.28
C VAL A 43 -8.63 5.00 2.95
N ARG A 44 -9.38 6.09 2.69
CA ARG A 44 -9.29 6.85 1.44
C ARG A 44 -7.88 7.34 1.16
N SER A 45 -7.18 7.80 2.19
CA SER A 45 -5.81 8.32 2.07
C SER A 45 -4.79 7.20 1.89
N CYS A 46 -4.91 6.07 2.59
CA CYS A 46 -3.94 4.97 2.52
C CYS A 46 -3.98 4.18 1.20
N ILE A 47 -5.16 3.97 0.62
CA ILE A 47 -5.30 3.21 -0.65
C ILE A 47 -4.86 4.01 -1.88
N ASP A 48 -4.74 5.34 -1.74
CA ASP A 48 -4.36 6.27 -2.79
C ASP A 48 -2.94 6.77 -2.54
N LYS A 49 -1.96 6.28 -3.30
CA LYS A 49 -0.54 6.58 -3.05
C LYS A 49 -0.19 8.06 -3.17
N ALA A 50 -0.95 8.85 -3.94
CA ALA A 50 -0.74 10.29 -4.06
C ALA A 50 -1.31 11.03 -2.83
N ALA A 51 -2.49 10.63 -2.37
CA ALA A 51 -3.08 11.16 -1.14
C ALA A 51 -2.24 10.77 0.09
N PHE A 52 -1.77 9.52 0.15
CA PHE A 52 -0.88 9.05 1.22
C PHE A 52 0.41 9.87 1.28
N HIS A 53 1.04 10.13 0.13
CA HIS A 53 2.21 10.99 0.04
C HIS A 53 1.94 12.40 0.60
N GLN A 54 0.79 12.99 0.26
CA GLN A 54 0.39 14.30 0.77
C GLN A 54 0.25 14.29 2.29
N VAL A 55 -0.50 13.32 2.85
CA VAL A 55 -0.69 13.19 4.31
C VAL A 55 0.65 13.04 5.03
N LEU A 56 1.56 12.20 4.52
CA LEU A 56 2.89 12.05 5.12
C LEU A 56 3.69 13.35 5.09
N THR A 57 3.65 14.07 3.96
CA THR A 57 4.39 15.33 3.78
C THR A 57 3.86 16.41 4.72
N GLU A 58 2.53 16.54 4.86
CA GLU A 58 1.89 17.49 5.79
C GLU A 58 2.28 17.23 7.26
N HIS A 59 2.56 15.98 7.61
CA HIS A 59 3.02 15.58 8.95
C HIS A 59 4.56 15.56 9.09
N GLY A 60 5.31 16.03 8.10
CA GLY A 60 6.77 16.06 8.14
C GLY A 60 7.44 14.69 8.08
N ILE A 61 6.72 13.66 7.61
CA ILE A 61 7.25 12.30 7.46
C ILE A 61 7.92 12.17 6.09
N ALA A 62 9.16 11.70 6.08
CA ALA A 62 9.90 11.48 4.85
C ALA A 62 9.22 10.43 3.95
N THR A 63 9.05 10.76 2.69
CA THR A 63 8.44 9.93 1.64
C THR A 63 9.20 10.16 0.33
N PRO A 64 9.26 9.18 -0.59
CA PRO A 64 9.79 9.43 -1.92
C PRO A 64 9.13 10.67 -2.54
N ARG A 65 9.95 11.51 -3.17
CA ARG A 65 9.46 12.62 -4.01
C ARG A 65 8.45 12.07 -5.00
N THR A 66 7.24 12.58 -4.92
CA THR A 66 6.12 12.13 -5.74
C THR A 66 5.71 13.26 -6.67
N ARG A 67 5.49 12.93 -7.94
CA ARG A 67 5.04 13.86 -8.98
C ARG A 67 3.77 13.34 -9.62
N ARG A 68 2.94 14.28 -10.08
CA ARG A 68 1.81 13.93 -10.92
C ARG A 68 2.30 13.54 -12.32
N PRO A 69 1.64 12.59 -13.02
CA PRO A 69 2.02 12.19 -14.38
C PRO A 69 2.18 13.37 -15.34
N GLU A 70 1.35 14.41 -15.22
CA GLU A 70 1.37 15.59 -16.09
C GLU A 70 2.62 16.47 -15.89
N ALA A 71 3.33 16.30 -14.76
CA ALA A 71 4.55 17.02 -14.45
C ALA A 71 5.83 16.24 -14.83
N ILE A 72 5.70 15.15 -15.60
CA ILE A 72 6.85 14.30 -15.96
C ILE A 72 7.94 15.04 -16.72
N ASP A 73 7.57 16.06 -17.50
CA ASP A 73 8.52 16.88 -18.27
C ASP A 73 9.44 17.72 -17.38
N GLN A 74 9.04 17.97 -16.13
CA GLN A 74 9.82 18.70 -15.14
C GLN A 74 10.83 17.80 -14.41
N VAL A 75 10.83 16.50 -14.67
CA VAL A 75 11.80 15.57 -14.08
C VAL A 75 13.14 15.72 -14.80
N PRO A 76 14.27 15.85 -14.07
CA PRO A 76 15.60 15.90 -14.67
C PRO A 76 15.92 14.64 -15.47
N ASP A 77 16.71 14.79 -16.54
CA ASP A 77 17.24 13.64 -17.27
C ASP A 77 18.16 12.79 -16.37
N GLY A 78 18.08 11.46 -16.52
CA GLY A 78 18.81 10.51 -15.70
C GLY A 78 18.23 10.24 -14.30
N ALA A 79 17.09 10.84 -13.95
CA ALA A 79 16.39 10.51 -12.72
C ALA A 79 15.87 9.07 -12.76
N GLU A 80 16.17 8.27 -11.73
CA GLU A 80 15.56 6.96 -11.56
C GLU A 80 14.18 7.08 -10.93
N LEU A 81 13.19 6.51 -11.60
CA LEU A 81 11.77 6.61 -11.27
C LEU A 81 11.16 5.23 -11.02
N VAL A 82 10.14 5.24 -10.18
CA VAL A 82 9.19 4.14 -9.98
C VAL A 82 7.81 4.66 -10.36
N ILE A 83 7.20 4.09 -11.40
CA ILE A 83 5.85 4.40 -11.85
C ILE A 83 4.94 3.23 -11.56
N ARG A 84 3.81 3.49 -10.90
CA ARG A 84 2.87 2.45 -10.45
C ARG A 84 1.43 2.97 -10.41
N PRO A 85 0.42 2.09 -10.45
CA PRO A 85 -0.96 2.48 -10.22
C PRO A 85 -1.11 3.25 -8.91
N ARG A 86 -1.82 4.38 -8.98
CA ARG A 86 -2.13 5.25 -7.84
C ARG A 86 -2.86 4.45 -6.76
N ARG A 87 -3.80 3.61 -7.17
CA ARG A 87 -4.59 2.70 -6.31
C ARG A 87 -4.17 1.24 -6.51
N GLY A 88 -4.51 0.38 -5.55
CA GLY A 88 -4.28 -1.05 -5.63
C GLY A 88 -3.03 -1.54 -4.90
N HIS A 89 -2.88 -2.86 -4.84
CA HIS A 89 -2.01 -3.57 -3.88
C HIS A 89 -0.96 -4.45 -4.57
N GLY A 90 -0.03 -4.98 -3.77
CA GLY A 90 0.76 -6.15 -4.16
C GLY A 90 1.88 -5.94 -5.18
N ALA A 91 2.45 -4.74 -5.28
CA ALA A 91 3.55 -4.41 -6.22
C ALA A 91 3.26 -4.79 -7.68
N GLN A 92 1.98 -4.81 -8.07
CA GLN A 92 1.54 -5.08 -9.44
C GLN A 92 1.73 -3.83 -10.29
N ASN A 93 2.07 -4.03 -11.57
CA ASN A 93 2.25 -2.96 -12.57
C ASN A 93 3.22 -1.86 -12.09
N VAL A 94 4.30 -2.26 -11.43
CA VAL A 94 5.38 -1.36 -11.01
C VAL A 94 6.47 -1.35 -12.08
N HIS A 95 6.74 -0.17 -12.62
CA HIS A 95 7.74 0.06 -13.66
C HIS A 95 8.90 0.87 -13.09
N PHE A 96 10.11 0.32 -13.17
CA PHE A 96 11.34 1.04 -12.86
C PHE A 96 11.88 1.64 -14.16
N ILE A 97 12.07 2.96 -14.17
CA ILE A 97 12.38 3.72 -15.39
C ILE A 97 13.53 4.67 -15.10
N ASP A 98 14.54 4.68 -15.96
CA ASP A 98 15.73 5.55 -15.90
C ASP A 98 15.77 6.57 -17.05
N ARG A 99 14.78 6.53 -17.97
CA ARG A 99 14.67 7.44 -19.11
C ARG A 99 13.32 8.15 -19.11
N ARG A 100 13.35 9.49 -19.13
CA ARG A 100 12.15 10.34 -19.10
C ARG A 100 11.17 10.04 -20.23
N GLU A 101 11.65 9.73 -21.43
CA GLU A 101 10.79 9.38 -22.57
C GLU A 101 9.94 8.12 -22.33
N HIS A 102 10.49 7.11 -21.66
CA HIS A 102 9.74 5.90 -21.29
C HIS A 102 8.68 6.22 -20.23
N ALA A 103 9.04 7.05 -19.25
CA ALA A 103 8.12 7.51 -18.23
C ALA A 103 6.96 8.30 -18.86
N ARG A 104 7.26 9.18 -19.81
CA ARG A 104 6.28 9.97 -20.55
C ARG A 104 5.30 9.08 -21.30
N ALA A 105 5.80 8.13 -22.10
CA ALA A 105 4.95 7.20 -22.83
C ALA A 105 4.02 6.41 -21.90
N LEU A 106 4.53 5.97 -20.74
CA LEU A 106 3.72 5.25 -19.76
C LEU A 106 2.64 6.16 -19.14
N CYS A 107 2.97 7.40 -18.78
CA CYS A 107 2.02 8.39 -18.26
C CYS A 107 0.93 8.77 -19.28
N GLU A 108 1.22 8.74 -20.58
CA GLU A 108 0.25 9.02 -21.64
C GLU A 108 -0.69 7.82 -21.89
N LEU A 109 -0.19 6.59 -21.77
CA LEU A 109 -0.93 5.38 -22.11
C LEU A 109 -1.74 4.79 -20.95
N VAL A 110 -1.29 4.98 -19.72
CA VAL A 110 -1.89 4.34 -18.55
C VAL A 110 -2.48 5.41 -17.63
N PRO A 111 -3.80 5.41 -17.42
CA PRO A 111 -4.42 6.36 -16.51
C PRO A 111 -4.13 6.01 -15.05
N ASP A 112 -4.36 6.98 -14.17
CA ASP A 112 -4.31 6.81 -12.71
C ASP A 112 -2.98 6.23 -12.18
N LEU A 113 -1.87 6.81 -12.64
CA LEU A 113 -0.52 6.49 -12.20
C LEU A 113 -0.01 7.47 -11.13
N VAL A 114 0.97 7.00 -10.37
CA VAL A 114 1.84 7.85 -9.54
C VAL A 114 3.29 7.69 -9.99
N VAL A 115 4.01 8.81 -10.11
CA VAL A 115 5.45 8.84 -10.44
C VAL A 115 6.21 9.18 -9.17
N GLN A 116 7.15 8.33 -8.78
CA GLN A 116 7.96 8.54 -7.57
C GLN A 116 9.44 8.38 -7.89
N GLU A 117 10.30 9.08 -7.16
CA GLU A 117 11.74 8.80 -7.22
C GLU A 117 12.02 7.36 -6.75
N ARG A 118 13.02 6.74 -7.37
CA ARG A 118 13.51 5.44 -6.92
C ARG A 118 14.37 5.61 -5.68
N LEU A 119 13.94 4.99 -4.58
CA LEU A 119 14.74 4.91 -3.37
C LEU A 119 15.69 3.71 -3.42
N HIS A 120 16.89 3.93 -2.91
CA HIS A 120 17.89 2.88 -2.69
C HIS A 120 18.14 2.72 -1.20
N GLY A 121 18.26 1.49 -0.74
CA GLY A 121 18.51 1.18 0.67
C GLY A 121 17.79 -0.07 1.14
N ARG A 122 17.67 -0.17 2.47
CA ARG A 122 16.96 -1.27 3.14
C ARG A 122 15.50 -0.89 3.35
N GLU A 123 14.61 -1.81 3.03
CA GLU A 123 13.20 -1.73 3.39
C GLU A 123 12.98 -2.42 4.74
N PHE A 124 12.14 -1.83 5.57
CA PHE A 124 11.56 -2.48 6.73
C PHE A 124 10.06 -2.28 6.72
N THR A 125 9.32 -3.14 7.41
CA THR A 125 7.88 -2.99 7.60
C THR A 125 7.61 -2.81 9.08
N ALA A 126 6.70 -1.93 9.45
CA ALA A 126 6.24 -1.77 10.82
C ALA A 126 4.78 -2.19 10.91
N ASP A 127 4.45 -2.98 11.91
CA ASP A 127 3.08 -3.37 12.22
C ASP A 127 2.57 -2.47 13.30
N CYS A 128 1.45 -1.83 13.02
CA CYS A 128 0.80 -0.93 13.96
C CYS A 128 -0.56 -1.51 14.33
N LEU A 129 -0.79 -1.69 15.62
CA LEU A 129 -2.13 -1.88 16.19
C LEU A 129 -2.52 -0.60 16.91
N VAL A 130 -3.61 0.04 16.47
CA VAL A 130 -4.12 1.27 17.08
C VAL A 130 -5.35 0.92 17.92
N ASP A 131 -5.33 1.26 19.20
CA ASP A 131 -6.47 1.06 20.09
C ASP A 131 -7.57 2.12 19.89
N ARG A 132 -8.71 1.95 20.56
CA ARG A 132 -9.85 2.89 20.46
C ARG A 132 -9.56 4.28 21.04
N ALA A 133 -8.49 4.43 21.82
CA ALA A 133 -8.03 5.72 22.33
C ALA A 133 -6.98 6.37 21.39
N GLY A 134 -6.73 5.77 20.21
CA GLY A 134 -5.76 6.26 19.24
C GLY A 134 -4.31 5.93 19.60
N ARG A 135 -4.05 5.06 20.58
CA ARG A 135 -2.68 4.69 20.96
C ARG A 135 -2.17 3.57 20.07
N ALA A 136 -1.02 3.80 19.45
CA ALA A 136 -0.38 2.82 18.57
C ALA A 136 0.61 1.93 19.35
N SER A 137 0.48 0.62 19.19
CA SER A 137 1.52 -0.37 19.52
C SER A 137 2.21 -0.78 18.22
N VAL A 138 3.54 -0.63 18.17
CA VAL A 138 4.32 -0.80 16.92
C VAL A 138 5.37 -1.88 17.08
N ILE A 139 5.44 -2.79 16.11
CA ILE A 139 6.50 -3.82 16.01
C ILE A 139 7.20 -3.68 14.66
N LEU A 140 8.53 -3.59 14.66
CA LEU A 140 9.32 -3.59 13.43
C LEU A 140 9.46 -5.04 12.91
N ARG A 141 8.83 -5.32 11.76
CA ARG A 141 9.07 -6.52 10.96
C ARG A 141 10.36 -6.39 10.16
N ARG A 142 11.05 -7.53 10.07
CA ARG A 142 12.37 -7.82 9.49
C ARG A 142 12.83 -6.90 8.33
N TRP A 143 14.14 -6.64 8.32
CA TRP A 143 14.85 -5.99 7.22
C TRP A 143 14.84 -6.82 5.93
N PHE A 144 14.40 -6.23 4.82
CA PHE A 144 14.69 -6.75 3.48
C PHE A 144 15.97 -6.08 2.96
N SER A 145 16.89 -6.89 2.46
CA SER A 145 18.05 -6.39 1.71
C SER A 145 17.61 -5.96 0.31
N THR A 146 17.69 -4.64 0.08
CA THR A 146 17.66 -3.94 -1.21
C THR A 146 16.29 -3.79 -1.88
N VAL A 147 15.87 -2.54 -2.08
CA VAL A 147 14.80 -2.13 -3.01
C VAL A 147 15.28 -2.37 -4.45
N ALA A 148 15.29 -3.62 -4.87
CA ALA A 148 15.44 -4.01 -6.26
C ALA A 148 14.53 -5.22 -6.50
N SER A 149 13.59 -5.07 -7.44
CA SER A 149 12.68 -6.09 -7.98
C SER A 149 11.27 -6.17 -7.36
N PRO A 150 10.22 -6.33 -8.19
CA PRO A 150 8.89 -6.65 -7.71
C PRO A 150 8.89 -7.99 -6.97
N ARG A 151 8.17 -8.04 -5.84
CA ARG A 151 7.92 -9.30 -5.12
C ARG A 151 7.24 -10.29 -6.07
N ARG A 152 7.92 -11.39 -6.43
CA ARG A 152 7.25 -12.58 -6.99
C ARG A 152 6.35 -13.16 -5.89
N CYS A 153 5.06 -12.81 -5.92
CA CYS A 153 4.06 -13.51 -5.15
C CYS A 153 3.74 -14.82 -5.90
N GLY A 154 4.39 -15.93 -5.52
CA GLY A 154 4.14 -17.22 -6.16
C GLY A 154 5.06 -18.34 -5.69
N ARG A 155 4.51 -19.20 -4.81
CA ARG A 155 4.84 -20.62 -4.52
C ARG A 155 6.29 -21.01 -4.15
N GLY A 156 6.37 -21.76 -3.05
CA GLY A 156 7.35 -22.85 -2.92
C GLY A 156 7.72 -23.20 -1.49
N LEU A 157 6.88 -23.98 -0.79
CA LEU A 157 7.39 -24.92 0.21
C LEU A 157 8.51 -25.74 -0.44
N ARG A 158 9.72 -25.71 0.12
CA ARG A 158 10.68 -26.79 -0.04
C ARG A 158 11.14 -27.23 1.34
N SER A 159 10.80 -28.48 1.62
CA SER A 159 11.29 -29.34 2.68
C SER A 159 12.82 -29.28 2.78
N ALA A 160 13.33 -28.98 3.97
CA ALA A 160 14.70 -29.36 4.32
C ALA A 160 14.64 -30.82 4.80
N SER A 161 15.10 -31.72 3.95
CA SER A 161 15.54 -33.05 4.33
C SER A 161 16.84 -32.90 5.13
N THR A 162 16.83 -33.32 6.40
CA THR A 162 18.02 -33.53 7.21
C THR A 162 18.61 -34.93 6.94
N SER A 163 19.94 -34.99 7.09
CA SER A 163 20.81 -36.17 7.26
C SER A 163 21.46 -36.74 5.99
N PRO A 164 22.69 -37.28 6.10
CA PRO A 164 23.22 -38.10 7.22
C PRO A 164 23.70 -37.31 8.43
#